data_AF-Q4S702-F1
#
_entry.id   AF-Q4S702-F1
#
_cell.length_a   1.000
_cell.length_b   1.000
_cell.length_c   1.000
_cell.angle_alpha   90.00
_cell.angle_beta   90.00
_cell.angle_gamma   90.00
#
_symmetry.space_group_name_H-M   'P 1'
#
loop_
_entity.id
_entity.type
_entity.pdbx_description
1 polymer ?
#
loop_
_entity_poly.entity_id
_entity_poly.type
_entity_poly.pdbx_seq_one_letter_code
_entity_poly.pdbx_strand_id
1 'polypeptide(L)' 'MTSNGPVIVYEWLKTLQLAQYVESFVDNGYDDLEVCKQIGDPDLDAIGVFIPHHRQRIHDA' A
#
# COMPACT_ATOMS: atom_id res chain seq x y z
N MET A 1 -12.88 -13.91 -13.46
CA MET A 1 -11.57 -13.24 -13.50
C MET A 1 -11.21 -12.93 -12.06
N THR A 2 -10.30 -13.69 -11.46
CA THR A 2 -9.93 -13.52 -10.05
C THR A 2 -8.90 -12.41 -10.00
N SER A 3 -9.30 -11.21 -9.60
CA SER A 3 -8.36 -10.13 -9.31
C SER A 3 -7.49 -10.59 -8.13
N ASN A 4 -6.29 -11.08 -8.42
CA ASN A 4 -5.28 -11.45 -7.42
C ASN A 4 -4.55 -10.22 -6.86
N GLY A 5 -4.91 -9.01 -7.32
CA GLY A 5 -4.30 -7.76 -6.89
C GLY A 5 -4.17 -7.62 -5.37
N PRO A 6 -5.26 -7.73 -4.59
CA PRO A 6 -5.21 -7.57 -3.14
C PRO A 6 -4.20 -8.51 -2.45
N VAL A 7 -4.00 -9.71 -3.01
CA VAL A 7 -3.06 -10.71 -2.48
C VAL A 7 -1.61 -10.27 -2.68
N ILE A 8 -1.31 -9.64 -3.82
CA ILE A 8 0.03 -9.16 -4.14
C ILE A 8 0.38 -7.95 -3.25
N VAL A 9 -0.55 -7.00 -3.11
CA VAL A 9 -0.37 -5.83 -2.22
C VAL A 9 -0.22 -6.27 -0.77
N TYR A 10 -0.99 -7.28 -0.33
CA TYR A 10 -0.83 -7.88 0.99
C TYR A 10 0.57 -8.43 1.22
N GLU A 11 1.08 -9.28 0.31
CA GLU A 11 2.41 -9.87 0.48
C GLU A 11 3.51 -8.80 0.43
N TRP A 12 3.41 -7.80 -0.44
CA TRP A 12 4.34 -6.66 -0.47
C TRP A 12 4.34 -5.90 0.86
N LEU A 13 3.17 -5.45 1.35
CA LEU A 13 3.06 -4.76 2.64
C LEU A 13 3.55 -5.63 3.80
N LYS A 14 3.32 -6.94 3.76
CA LYS A 14 3.80 -7.90 4.76
C LYS A 14 5.33 -7.99 4.79
N THR A 15 6.02 -7.91 3.65
CA THR A 15 7.49 -7.84 3.64
C THR A 15 8.02 -6.56 4.31
N LEU A 16 7.25 -5.47 4.21
CA LEU A 16 7.54 -4.19 4.84
C LEU A 16 7.10 -4.12 6.31
N GLN A 17 6.44 -5.17 6.82
CA GLN A 17 5.77 -5.20 8.13
C GLN A 17 4.67 -4.13 8.27
N LEU A 18 4.00 -3.83 7.15
CA LEU A 18 2.93 -2.85 7.01
C LEU A 18 1.61 -3.50 6.56
N ALA A 19 1.46 -4.82 6.72
CA ALA A 19 0.27 -5.57 6.32
C ALA A 19 -1.04 -5.02 6.91
N GLN A 20 -0.97 -4.31 8.04
CA GLN A 20 -2.11 -3.61 8.65
C GLN A 20 -2.75 -2.54 7.75
N TYR A 21 -2.02 -2.00 6.78
CA TYR A 21 -2.52 -0.99 5.85
C TYR A 21 -3.17 -1.62 4.61
N VAL A 22 -3.15 -2.95 4.45
CA VAL A 22 -3.64 -3.57 3.21
C VAL A 22 -5.10 -3.25 2.92
N GLU A 23 -5.95 -3.25 3.96
CA GLU A 23 -7.37 -2.91 3.80
C GLU A 23 -7.51 -1.46 3.34
N SER A 24 -6.77 -0.53 3.94
CA SER A 24 -6.76 0.88 3.53
C SER A 24 -6.27 1.07 2.09
N PHE A 25 -5.23 0.34 1.67
CA PHE A 25 -4.73 0.38 0.30
C PHE A 25 -5.82 -0.10 -0.69
N VAL A 26 -6.41 -1.27 -0.42
CA VAL A 26 -7.43 -1.85 -1.30
C VAL A 26 -8.70 -1.00 -1.34
N ASP A 27 -9.14 -0.44 -0.21
CA ASP A 27 -10.31 0.44 -0.11
C ASP A 27 -10.11 1.74 -0.91
N ASN A 28 -8.88 2.26 -0.95
CA ASN A 28 -8.50 3.42 -1.77
C ASN A 28 -8.17 3.06 -3.24
N GLY A 29 -8.31 1.80 -3.65
CA GLY A 29 -8.07 1.34 -5.03
C GLY A 29 -6.60 1.05 -5.36
N TYR A 30 -5.73 0.93 -4.35
CA TYR A 30 -4.36 0.44 -4.49
C TYR A 30 -4.33 -1.08 -4.30
N ASP A 31 -5.03 -1.80 -5.17
CA ASP A 31 -5.03 -3.27 -5.19
C ASP A 31 -3.98 -3.85 -6.16
N ASP A 32 -3.17 -3.04 -6.84
CA ASP A 32 -2.11 -3.53 -7.73
C ASP A 32 -0.78 -2.79 -7.51
N LEU A 33 0.35 -3.48 -7.68
CA LEU A 33 1.68 -2.89 -7.48
C LEU A 33 2.00 -1.77 -8.48
N GLU A 34 1.44 -1.81 -9.70
CA GLU A 34 1.60 -0.73 -10.68
C GLU A 34 0.97 0.57 -10.17
N VAL A 35 -0.16 0.47 -9.47
CA VAL A 35 -0.84 1.61 -8.83
C VAL A 35 -0.08 2.01 -7.56
N CYS A 36 0.38 1.04 -6.76
CA CYS A 36 1.19 1.33 -5.56
C CYS A 36 2.48 2.10 -5.87
N LYS A 37 3.10 1.88 -7.03
CA LYS A 37 4.27 2.64 -7.48
C LYS A 37 4.00 4.13 -7.70
N GLN A 38 2.74 4.51 -7.89
CA GLN A 38 2.32 5.89 -8.12
C GLN A 38 1.90 6.59 -6.81
N ILE A 39 1.98 5.91 -5.67
CA ILE A 39 1.65 6.47 -4.36
C ILE A 39 2.61 7.62 -4.02
N GLY A 40 2.06 8.81 -3.89
CA GLY A 40 2.72 9.98 -3.32
C GLY A 40 2.33 10.23 -1.86
N ASP A 41 2.90 11.27 -1.28
CA ASP A 41 2.48 11.80 0.02
C ASP A 41 0.96 12.01 0.17
N PRO A 42 0.23 12.63 -0.80
CA PRO A 42 -1.22 12.84 -0.64
C PRO A 42 -2.00 11.52 -0.61
N ASP A 43 -1.54 10.50 -1.30
CA ASP A 43 -2.16 9.18 -1.32
C ASP A 43 -1.93 8.45 0.00
N LEU A 44 -0.72 8.56 0.56
CA LEU A 44 -0.42 8.04 1.91
C LEU A 44 -1.27 8.73 2.98
N ASP A 45 -1.54 10.03 2.85
CA ASP A 45 -2.49 10.74 3.69
C ASP A 45 -3.92 10.19 3.54
N ALA A 46 -4.38 9.89 2.32
CA ALA A 46 -5.71 9.32 2.06
C ALA A 46 -5.87 7.88 2.60
N ILE A 47 -4.84 7.05 2.45
CA ILE A 47 -4.77 5.69 3.00
C ILE A 47 -4.70 5.72 4.55
N GLY A 48 -4.25 6.83 5.14
CA GLY A 48 -4.09 6.98 6.59
C GLY A 48 -2.71 6.58 7.12
N VAL A 49 -1.70 6.54 6.24
CA VAL A 49 -0.30 6.35 6.60
C VAL A 49 0.31 7.70 6.98
N PHE A 50 0.08 8.16 8.21
CA PHE A 50 0.67 9.42 8.70
C PHE A 50 2.06 9.27 9.32
N ILE A 51 2.48 8.03 9.59
CA ILE A 51 3.75 7.76 10.28
C ILE A 51 4.91 7.91 9.28
N PRO A 52 5.86 8.84 9.50
CA PRO A 52 6.95 9.11 8.56
C PRO A 52 7.81 7.88 8.27
N HIS A 53 8.03 7.04 9.30
CA HIS A 53 8.76 5.79 9.14
C HIS A 53 8.05 4.82 8.19
N HIS A 54 6.72 4.71 8.27
CA HIS A 54 5.95 3.84 7.36
C HIS A 54 5.95 4.39 5.94
N ARG A 55 5.80 5.72 5.78
CA ARG A 55 5.91 6.39 4.48
C ARG A 55 7.26 6.09 3.82
N GLN A 56 8.35 6.23 4.59
CA GLN A 56 9.68 5.93 4.08
C GLN A 56 9.80 4.48 3.62
N ARG A 57 9.28 3.51 4.39
CA ARG A 57 9.32 2.10 3.99
C ARG A 57 8.53 1.78 2.73
N ILE A 58 7.40 2.47 2.51
CA ILE A 58 6.60 2.33 1.29
C ILE A 58 7.33 2.95 0.09
N HIS A 59 7.94 4.13 0.27
CA HIS A 59 8.69 4.81 -0.78
C HIS A 59 10.02 4.14 -1.14
N ASP A 60 10.64 3.42 -0.21
CA ASP A 60 11.90 2.70 -0.42
C ASP A 60 11.72 1.33 -1.08
N ALA A 61 10.48 0.82 -1.15
CA ALA A 61 10.14 -0.50 -1.65
C ALA A 61 9.93 -0.54 -3.18
#